data_AF-A0A6M8B1C3-F1
#
_entry.id   AF-A0A6M8B1C3-F1
#
_cell.length_a   1.000
_cell.length_b   1.000
_cell.length_c   1.000
_cell.angle_alpha   90.00
_cell.angle_beta   90.00
_cell.angle_gamma   90.00
#
_symmetry.space_group_name_H-M   'P 1'
#
loop_
_entity.id
_entity.type
_entity.pdbx_description
1 polymer ?
#
loop_
_entity_poly.entity_id
_entity_poly.type
_entity_poly.pdbx_seq_one_letter_code
_entity_poly.pdbx_strand_id
1 'polypeptide(L)'
;PFELIVVVPTLLHPVIMVSADQVAAIKASWPALSAGDGGAQVGLDMFIKYFTDHPEMKAVFGYSEDIAALKSNAKLAGHGKKVMEQIGTAVAEIDDLGKMTATLKALGVRHKGFGDIKAEYFPVLGVSLIHVMEKKLPGLDKGAWNAAYKAISDAIISGIQS
;
A
#
# COMPACT_ATOMS: atom_id res chain seq x y z
N PRO A 1 -27.17 -19.52 -42.45
CA PRO A 1 -27.06 -18.50 -41.38
C PRO A 1 -26.15 -19.01 -40.25
N PHE A 2 -24.86 -18.64 -40.31
CA PHE A 2 -23.88 -18.96 -39.27
C PHE A 2 -23.59 -17.68 -38.48
N GLU A 3 -23.89 -17.68 -37.19
CA GLU A 3 -23.49 -16.61 -36.28
C GLU A 3 -22.00 -16.76 -35.95
N LEU A 4 -21.24 -15.72 -36.24
CA LEU A 4 -19.84 -15.59 -35.88
C LEU A 4 -19.79 -15.18 -34.41
N ILE A 5 -19.50 -16.12 -33.50
CA ILE A 5 -19.18 -15.79 -32.10
C ILE A 5 -17.82 -15.10 -32.11
N VAL A 6 -17.83 -13.78 -32.02
CA VAL A 6 -16.63 -13.00 -31.69
C VAL A 6 -16.36 -13.23 -30.21
N VAL A 7 -15.54 -14.23 -29.91
CA VAL A 7 -14.90 -14.36 -28.60
C VAL A 7 -13.93 -13.19 -28.49
N VAL A 8 -14.34 -12.12 -27.81
CA VAL A 8 -13.42 -11.04 -27.42
C VAL A 8 -12.40 -11.68 -26.49
N PRO A 9 -11.09 -11.64 -26.81
CA PRO A 9 -10.09 -12.13 -25.89
C PRO A 9 -10.07 -11.16 -24.72
N THR A 10 -10.63 -11.56 -23.58
CA THR A 10 -10.33 -10.91 -22.30
C THR A 10 -8.82 -10.97 -22.15
N LEU A 11 -8.16 -9.83 -22.33
CA LEU A 11 -6.78 -9.64 -21.94
C LEU A 11 -6.71 -10.00 -20.46
N LEU A 12 -6.26 -11.22 -20.18
CA LEU A 12 -5.70 -11.59 -18.89
C LEU A 12 -4.53 -10.62 -18.70
N HIS A 13 -4.82 -9.46 -18.11
CA HIS A 13 -3.80 -8.72 -17.41
C HIS A 13 -3.14 -9.74 -16.49
N PRO A 14 -1.81 -9.93 -16.54
CA PRO A 14 -1.15 -10.80 -15.60
C PRO A 14 -1.50 -10.23 -14.23
N VAL A 15 -2.42 -10.89 -13.52
CA VAL A 15 -2.58 -10.70 -12.09
C VAL A 15 -1.21 -11.05 -11.58
N ILE A 16 -0.45 -10.03 -11.16
CA ILE A 16 0.85 -10.24 -10.52
C ILE A 16 0.50 -10.96 -9.23
N MET A 17 0.48 -12.29 -9.30
CA MET A 17 0.23 -13.14 -8.17
C MET A 17 1.47 -13.09 -7.31
N VAL A 18 1.29 -12.71 -6.05
CA VAL A 18 2.33 -12.87 -5.04
C VAL A 18 2.61 -14.38 -4.94
N SER A 19 3.82 -14.81 -5.29
CA SER A 19 4.17 -16.23 -5.27
C SER A 19 4.26 -16.78 -3.85
N ALA A 20 4.24 -18.11 -3.68
CA ALA A 20 4.39 -18.73 -2.36
C ALA A 20 5.70 -18.32 -1.66
N ASP A 21 6.81 -18.24 -2.42
CA ASP A 21 8.09 -17.78 -1.89
C ASP A 21 8.05 -16.31 -1.47
N GLN A 22 7.37 -15.45 -2.24
CA GLN A 22 7.17 -14.05 -1.88
C GLN A 22 6.30 -13.92 -0.63
N VAL A 23 5.20 -14.68 -0.54
CA VAL A 23 4.35 -14.75 0.65
C VAL A 23 5.17 -15.15 1.88
N ALA A 24 6.00 -16.18 1.77
CA ALA A 24 6.87 -16.61 2.85
C ALA A 24 7.86 -15.50 3.28
N ALA A 25 8.50 -14.83 2.32
CA ALA A 25 9.42 -13.72 2.59
C ALA A 25 8.73 -12.53 3.27
N ILE A 26 7.51 -12.18 2.83
CA ILE A 26 6.70 -11.10 3.41
C ILE A 26 6.35 -11.43 4.87
N LYS A 27 5.83 -12.64 5.11
CA LYS A 27 5.44 -13.08 6.46
C LYS A 27 6.64 -13.21 7.39
N ALA A 28 7.79 -13.67 6.89
CA ALA A 28 9.01 -13.77 7.68
C ALA A 28 9.60 -12.40 8.07
N SER A 29 9.47 -11.39 7.20
CA SER A 29 10.03 -10.05 7.44
C SER A 29 9.09 -9.13 8.21
N TRP A 30 7.78 -9.34 8.14
CA TRP A 30 6.78 -8.48 8.80
C TRP A 30 7.02 -8.28 10.31
N PRO A 31 7.32 -9.30 11.13
CA PRO A 31 7.54 -9.11 12.57
C PRO A 31 8.63 -8.09 12.89
N ALA A 32 9.70 -8.04 12.09
CA ALA A 32 10.78 -7.08 12.27
C ALA A 32 10.36 -5.66 11.85
N LEU A 33 9.59 -5.54 10.76
CA LEU A 33 9.06 -4.25 10.31
C LEU A 33 8.05 -3.66 11.29
N SER A 34 7.20 -4.49 11.90
CA SER A 34 6.19 -4.10 12.87
C SER A 34 6.67 -4.10 14.33
N ALA A 35 7.93 -4.45 14.60
CA ALA A 35 8.45 -4.59 15.95
C ALA A 35 8.36 -3.29 16.77
N GLY A 36 7.95 -3.42 18.03
CA GLY A 36 7.86 -2.33 19.00
C GLY A 36 6.49 -1.64 19.01
N ASP A 37 6.19 -0.89 17.94
CA ASP A 37 5.03 0.01 17.86
C ASP A 37 3.99 -0.39 16.80
N GLY A 38 4.05 -1.64 16.33
CA GLY A 38 3.20 -2.11 15.24
C GLY A 38 3.59 -1.52 13.87
N GLY A 39 4.78 -0.93 13.74
CA GLY A 39 5.24 -0.27 12.52
C GLY A 39 4.82 1.20 12.43
N ALA A 40 4.25 1.79 13.48
CA ALA A 40 3.79 3.18 13.45
C ALA A 40 4.90 4.17 13.01
N GLN A 41 6.13 4.01 13.51
CA GLN A 41 7.27 4.81 13.09
C GLN A 41 7.61 4.62 11.60
N VAL A 42 7.50 3.39 11.08
CA VAL A 42 7.69 3.12 9.64
C VAL A 42 6.65 3.88 8.81
N GLY A 43 5.40 3.90 9.25
CA GLY A 43 4.33 4.65 8.59
C GLY A 43 4.54 6.17 8.62
N LEU A 44 5.04 6.71 9.74
CA LEU A 44 5.40 8.13 9.83
C LEU A 44 6.57 8.46 8.89
N ASP A 45 7.66 7.68 8.96
CA ASP A 45 8.84 7.87 8.14
C ASP A 45 8.54 7.72 6.64
N MET A 46 7.60 6.85 6.27
CA MET A 46 7.06 6.74 4.92
C MET A 46 6.45 8.06 4.45
N PHE A 47 5.57 8.68 5.24
CA PHE A 47 4.98 9.97 4.86
C PHE A 47 6.02 11.10 4.81
N ILE A 48 6.96 11.12 5.76
CA ILE A 48 8.05 12.10 5.77
C ILE A 48 8.88 11.98 4.49
N LYS A 49 9.22 10.76 4.08
CA LYS A 49 9.89 10.53 2.79
C LYS A 49 9.01 10.97 1.63
N TYR A 50 7.76 10.53 1.61
CA TYR A 50 6.83 10.82 0.52
C TYR A 50 6.68 12.33 0.28
N PHE A 51 6.51 13.12 1.35
CA PHE A 51 6.39 14.57 1.25
C PHE A 51 7.72 15.30 1.00
N THR A 52 8.85 14.66 1.28
CA THR A 52 10.16 15.19 0.91
C THR A 52 10.39 15.05 -0.59
N ASP A 53 10.04 13.91 -1.16
CA ASP A 53 10.21 13.62 -2.59
C ASP A 53 9.09 14.25 -3.45
N HIS A 54 7.90 14.40 -2.88
CA HIS A 54 6.68 14.92 -3.52
C HIS A 54 6.01 16.00 -2.66
N PRO A 55 6.58 17.22 -2.57
CA PRO A 55 6.07 18.28 -1.70
C PRO A 55 4.61 18.68 -1.97
N GLU A 56 4.14 18.54 -3.21
CA GLU A 56 2.76 18.78 -3.63
C GLU A 56 1.75 17.90 -2.88
N MET A 57 2.17 16.71 -2.45
CA MET A 57 1.30 15.75 -1.77
C MET A 57 0.97 16.18 -0.35
N LYS A 58 1.73 17.09 0.28
CA LYS A 58 1.35 17.65 1.59
C LYS A 58 -0.03 18.30 1.54
N ALA A 59 -0.29 19.11 0.51
CA ALA A 59 -1.55 19.81 0.35
C ALA A 59 -2.71 18.82 0.10
N VAL A 60 -2.48 17.78 -0.70
CA VAL A 60 -3.46 16.71 -0.94
C VAL A 60 -3.86 16.01 0.36
N PHE A 61 -2.90 15.78 1.26
CA PHE A 61 -3.14 15.17 2.57
C PHE A 61 -3.56 16.18 3.67
N GLY A 62 -3.73 17.46 3.32
CA GLY A 62 -4.17 18.52 4.23
C GLY A 62 -3.13 18.93 5.27
N TYR A 63 -1.85 18.96 4.87
CA TYR A 63 -0.73 19.48 5.67
C TYR A 63 -0.13 20.72 5.01
N SER A 64 0.19 21.71 5.82
CA SER A 64 0.83 22.97 5.39
C SER A 64 2.20 23.18 6.03
N GLU A 65 2.51 22.39 7.05
CA GLU A 65 3.74 22.49 7.83
C GLU A 65 4.98 22.06 7.02
N ASP A 66 6.15 22.42 7.53
CA ASP A 66 7.42 21.94 7.01
C ASP A 66 7.70 20.50 7.46
N ILE A 67 8.66 19.86 6.81
CA ILE A 67 9.01 18.46 7.11
C ILE A 67 9.53 18.31 8.55
N ALA A 68 10.20 19.33 9.10
CA ALA A 68 10.72 19.30 10.46
C ALA A 68 9.61 19.20 11.49
N ALA A 69 8.56 20.02 11.36
CA ALA A 69 7.39 19.97 12.24
C ALA A 69 6.59 18.67 12.06
N LEU A 70 6.42 18.20 10.81
CA LEU A 70 5.66 16.99 10.51
C LEU A 70 6.21 15.72 11.18
N LYS A 71 7.52 15.65 11.44
CA LYS A 71 8.14 14.52 12.17
C LYS A 71 7.60 14.33 13.59
N SER A 72 6.98 15.36 14.17
CA SER A 72 6.36 15.31 15.50
C SER A 72 4.84 15.49 15.47
N ASN A 73 4.24 15.53 14.28
CA ASN A 73 2.81 15.78 14.12
C ASN A 73 1.99 14.52 14.47
N ALA A 74 1.21 14.60 15.55
CA ALA A 74 0.42 13.47 16.06
C ALA A 74 -0.64 12.98 15.07
N LYS A 75 -1.21 13.86 14.24
CA LYS A 75 -2.18 13.49 13.19
C LYS A 75 -1.49 12.66 12.11
N LEU A 76 -0.30 13.06 11.67
CA LEU A 76 0.47 12.32 10.67
C LEU A 76 0.94 10.96 11.22
N ALA A 77 1.44 10.93 12.45
CA ALA A 77 1.80 9.69 13.13
C ALA A 77 0.60 8.73 13.25
N GLY A 78 -0.57 9.25 13.62
CA GLY A 78 -1.81 8.47 13.66
C GLY A 78 -2.24 7.95 12.29
N HIS A 79 -2.02 8.71 11.21
CA HIS A 79 -2.27 8.24 9.85
C HIS A 79 -1.29 7.14 9.45
N GLY A 80 0.01 7.34 9.67
CA GLY A 80 1.05 6.33 9.42
C GLY A 80 0.74 5.00 10.12
N LYS A 81 0.32 5.06 11.38
CA LYS A 81 -0.13 3.89 12.15
C LYS A 81 -1.29 3.15 11.47
N LYS A 82 -2.34 3.87 11.05
CA LYS A 82 -3.49 3.26 10.35
C LYS A 82 -3.10 2.59 9.04
N VAL A 83 -2.19 3.21 8.27
CA VAL A 83 -1.66 2.58 7.04
C VAL A 83 -0.97 1.27 7.38
N MET A 84 -0.09 1.27 8.38
CA MET A 84 0.65 0.07 8.78
C MET A 84 -0.24 -1.02 9.38
N GLU A 85 -1.31 -0.68 10.08
CA GLU A 85 -2.34 -1.63 10.52
C GLU A 85 -3.04 -2.31 9.32
N GLN A 86 -3.33 -1.56 8.25
CA GLN A 86 -3.90 -2.12 7.03
C GLN A 86 -2.90 -2.99 6.26
N ILE A 87 -1.63 -2.60 6.19
CA ILE A 87 -0.57 -3.47 5.65
C ILE A 87 -0.46 -4.76 6.47
N GLY A 88 -0.50 -4.68 7.80
CA GLY A 88 -0.49 -5.86 8.67
C GLY A 88 -1.70 -6.77 8.47
N THR A 89 -2.88 -6.18 8.26
CA THR A 89 -4.09 -6.93 7.89
C THR A 89 -3.90 -7.66 6.57
N ALA A 90 -3.36 -6.98 5.56
CA ALA A 90 -3.06 -7.60 4.27
C ALA A 90 -2.03 -8.73 4.39
N VAL A 91 -0.96 -8.55 5.17
CA VAL A 91 0.02 -9.61 5.45
C VAL A 91 -0.61 -10.82 6.12
N ALA A 92 -1.55 -10.61 7.06
CA ALA A 92 -2.26 -11.70 7.73
C ALA A 92 -3.22 -12.45 6.80
N GLU A 93 -3.70 -11.80 5.74
CA GLU A 93 -4.62 -12.37 4.75
C GLU A 93 -3.94 -12.81 3.45
N ILE A 94 -2.62 -12.64 3.31
CA ILE A 94 -1.93 -12.77 2.01
C ILE A 94 -1.93 -14.20 1.45
N ASP A 95 -2.14 -15.22 2.29
CA ASP A 95 -2.31 -16.61 1.85
C ASP A 95 -3.68 -16.83 1.16
N ASP A 96 -4.65 -15.95 1.40
CA ASP A 96 -5.99 -15.92 0.79
C ASP A 96 -6.19 -14.58 0.05
N LEU A 97 -5.66 -14.51 -1.17
CA LEU A 97 -5.74 -13.30 -1.99
C LEU A 97 -7.19 -12.87 -2.29
N GLY A 98 -8.15 -13.80 -2.29
CA GLY A 98 -9.57 -13.48 -2.48
C GLY A 98 -10.12 -12.69 -1.30
N LYS A 99 -9.87 -13.18 -0.08
CA LYS A 99 -10.21 -12.48 1.16
C LYS A 99 -9.51 -11.13 1.27
N MET A 100 -8.18 -11.11 1.08
CA MET A 100 -7.38 -9.87 1.13
C MET A 100 -7.92 -8.82 0.15
N THR A 101 -8.20 -9.23 -1.09
CA THR A 101 -8.76 -8.33 -2.12
C THR A 101 -10.12 -7.78 -1.71
N ALA A 102 -11.02 -8.62 -1.17
CA ALA A 102 -12.33 -8.17 -0.71
C ALA A 102 -12.23 -7.15 0.45
N THR A 103 -11.38 -7.43 1.45
CA THR A 103 -11.10 -6.53 2.58
C THR A 103 -10.59 -5.17 2.09
N LEU A 104 -9.57 -5.17 1.22
CA LEU A 104 -8.92 -3.95 0.73
C LEU A 104 -9.80 -3.18 -0.27
N LYS A 105 -10.63 -3.86 -1.05
CA LYS A 105 -11.63 -3.20 -1.91
C LYS A 105 -12.67 -2.46 -1.07
N ALA A 106 -13.15 -3.06 0.02
CA ALA A 106 -14.06 -2.37 0.94
C ALA A 106 -13.39 -1.15 1.60
N LEU A 107 -12.09 -1.24 1.92
CA LEU A 107 -11.30 -0.09 2.35
C LEU A 107 -11.20 0.98 1.26
N GLY A 108 -11.01 0.60 0.00
CA GLY A 108 -11.03 1.51 -1.15
C GLY A 108 -12.35 2.26 -1.32
N VAL A 109 -13.49 1.61 -1.10
CA VAL A 109 -14.80 2.30 -1.09
C VAL A 109 -14.85 3.39 -0.01
N ARG A 110 -14.26 3.15 1.18
CA ARG A 110 -14.18 4.16 2.25
C ARG A 110 -13.29 5.34 1.86
N HIS A 111 -12.25 5.13 1.03
CA HIS A 111 -11.36 6.20 0.58
C HIS A 111 -12.07 7.28 -0.23
N LYS A 112 -13.19 6.97 -0.89
CA LYS A 112 -14.06 7.97 -1.56
C LYS A 112 -14.55 9.06 -0.60
N GLY A 113 -14.68 8.74 0.69
CA GLY A 113 -15.08 9.70 1.72
C GLY A 113 -13.94 10.54 2.30
N PHE A 114 -12.68 10.30 1.89
CA PHE A 114 -11.50 10.98 2.45
C PHE A 114 -10.99 12.14 1.59
N GLY A 115 -11.59 12.37 0.42
CA GLY A 115 -11.24 13.44 -0.52
C GLY A 115 -10.99 12.92 -1.93
N ASP A 116 -10.38 13.76 -2.77
CA ASP A 116 -10.00 13.41 -4.15
C ASP A 116 -8.72 12.56 -4.16
N ILE A 117 -8.83 11.32 -3.67
CA ILE A 117 -7.72 10.36 -3.62
C ILE A 117 -7.57 9.69 -4.99
N LYS A 118 -6.51 10.04 -5.72
CA LYS A 118 -6.24 9.52 -7.06
C LYS A 118 -5.45 8.23 -7.02
N ALA A 119 -5.71 7.36 -8.00
CA ALA A 119 -5.02 6.08 -8.15
C ALA A 119 -3.49 6.24 -8.29
N GLU A 120 -3.06 7.30 -8.99
CA GLU A 120 -1.66 7.65 -9.22
C GLU A 120 -0.86 7.96 -7.93
N TYR A 121 -1.53 8.25 -6.81
CA TYR A 121 -0.85 8.53 -5.54
C TYR A 121 -0.30 7.28 -4.86
N PHE A 122 -0.92 6.11 -5.08
CA PHE A 122 -0.56 4.88 -4.38
C PHE A 122 0.82 4.34 -4.81
N PRO A 123 1.14 4.17 -6.11
CA PRO A 123 2.45 3.63 -6.51
C PRO A 123 3.62 4.44 -5.93
N VAL A 124 3.50 5.76 -5.90
CA VAL A 124 4.54 6.67 -5.39
C VAL A 124 4.68 6.57 -3.86
N LEU A 125 3.57 6.41 -3.13
CA LEU A 125 3.60 6.13 -1.70
C LEU A 125 4.29 4.77 -1.42
N GLY A 126 4.07 3.76 -2.27
CA GLY A 126 4.72 2.46 -2.19
C GLY A 126 6.24 2.52 -2.27
N VAL A 127 6.77 3.33 -3.19
CA VAL A 127 8.22 3.59 -3.29
C VAL A 127 8.77 4.15 -1.98
N SER A 128 8.02 5.07 -1.35
CA SER A 128 8.42 5.64 -0.06
C SER A 128 8.38 4.62 1.08
N LEU A 129 7.35 3.77 1.12
CA LEU A 129 7.20 2.74 2.14
C LEU A 129 8.33 1.72 2.07
N ILE A 130 8.58 1.16 0.88
CA ILE A 130 9.55 0.08 0.68
C ILE A 130 10.97 0.58 0.96
N HIS A 131 11.28 1.83 0.61
CA HIS A 131 12.56 2.45 0.96
C HIS A 131 12.77 2.55 2.49
N VAL A 132 11.73 2.94 3.24
CA VAL A 132 11.82 3.02 4.70
C VAL A 132 11.92 1.62 5.32
N MET A 133 11.17 0.65 4.79
CA MET A 133 11.26 -0.75 5.22
C MET A 133 12.66 -1.33 4.99
N GLU A 134 13.29 -1.07 3.84
CA GLU A 134 14.67 -1.50 3.53
C GLU A 134 15.68 -0.87 4.50
N LYS A 135 15.50 0.41 4.86
CA LYS A 135 16.34 1.06 5.87
C LYS A 135 16.20 0.43 7.25
N LYS A 136 14.98 0.05 7.65
CA LYS A 136 14.71 -0.60 8.94
C LYS A 136 15.22 -2.04 8.97
N LEU A 137 15.08 -2.77 7.86
CA LEU A 137 15.49 -4.15 7.72
C LEU A 137 16.41 -4.32 6.50
N PRO A 138 17.73 -4.10 6.66
CA PRO A 138 18.70 -4.37 5.59
C PRO A 138 18.62 -5.83 5.12
N GLY A 139 18.54 -6.04 3.81
CA GLY A 139 18.32 -7.38 3.22
C GLY A 139 16.85 -7.75 3.01
N LEU A 140 15.92 -6.80 3.22
CA LEU A 140 14.51 -6.96 2.83
C LEU A 140 14.38 -7.40 1.38
N ASP A 141 13.56 -8.43 1.12
CA ASP A 141 13.18 -8.78 -0.24
C ASP A 141 12.23 -7.71 -0.83
N LYS A 142 12.82 -6.71 -1.48
CA LYS A 142 12.08 -5.65 -2.16
C LYS A 142 11.20 -6.18 -3.27
N GLY A 143 11.56 -7.27 -3.93
CA GLY A 143 10.76 -7.85 -5.00
C GLY A 143 9.42 -8.35 -4.44
N ALA A 144 9.47 -9.09 -3.35
CA ALA A 144 8.29 -9.57 -2.64
C ALA A 144 7.41 -8.40 -2.12
N TRP A 145 8.01 -7.40 -1.48
CA TRP A 145 7.26 -6.25 -0.96
C TRP A 145 6.69 -5.33 -2.05
N ASN A 146 7.35 -5.18 -3.19
CA ASN A 146 6.79 -4.49 -4.35
C ASN A 146 5.56 -5.23 -4.90
N ALA A 147 5.64 -6.56 -5.05
CA ALA A 147 4.51 -7.37 -5.51
C ALA A 147 3.33 -7.29 -4.52
N ALA A 148 3.61 -7.38 -3.22
CA ALA A 148 2.60 -7.25 -2.16
C ALA A 148 1.94 -5.88 -2.17
N TYR A 149 2.73 -4.81 -2.17
CA TYR A 149 2.19 -3.45 -2.16
C TYR A 149 1.37 -3.17 -3.43
N LYS A 150 1.80 -3.67 -4.58
CA LYS A 150 1.02 -3.58 -5.81
C LYS A 150 -0.34 -4.29 -5.67
N ALA A 151 -0.37 -5.54 -5.19
CA ALA A 151 -1.63 -6.25 -4.97
C ALA A 151 -2.54 -5.50 -3.98
N ILE A 152 -1.97 -4.94 -2.91
CA ILE A 152 -2.70 -4.16 -1.91
C ILE A 152 -3.31 -2.90 -2.53
N SER A 153 -2.48 -2.10 -3.20
CA SER A 153 -2.89 -0.83 -3.81
C SER A 153 -3.89 -1.03 -4.95
N ASP A 154 -3.70 -2.04 -5.81
CA ASP A 154 -4.64 -2.38 -6.88
C ASP A 154 -6.05 -2.69 -6.32
N ALA A 155 -6.14 -3.44 -5.22
CA ALA A 155 -7.41 -3.74 -4.57
C ALA A 155 -8.10 -2.48 -4.00
N ILE A 156 -7.33 -1.60 -3.34
CA ILE A 156 -7.85 -0.32 -2.83
C ILE A 156 -8.30 0.59 -3.99
N ILE A 157 -7.50 0.71 -5.05
CA ILE A 157 -7.82 1.49 -6.25
C ILE A 157 -9.09 0.96 -6.91
N SER A 158 -9.25 -0.36 -7.03
CA SER A 158 -10.50 -0.98 -7.52
C SER A 158 -11.71 -0.58 -6.67
N GLY A 159 -11.54 -0.45 -5.35
CA GLY A 159 -12.59 0.06 -4.46
C GLY A 159 -12.90 1.54 -4.71
N ILE A 160 -11.88 2.38 -4.89
CA ILE A 160 -12.02 3.81 -5.21
C ILE A 160 -12.72 4.02 -6.55
N GLN A 161 -12.47 3.16 -7.54
CA GLN A 161 -13.03 3.27 -8.90
C GLN A 161 -14.36 2.53 -9.10
N SER A 162 -14.88 1.88 -8.06
CA SER A 162 -16.13 1.10 -8.12
C SER A 162 -17.40 1.92 -8.23
#